data_AF-A0A4Y2NY25-F1
#
_entry.id   AF-A0A4Y2NY25-F1
#
_cell.length_a   1.000
_cell.length_b   1.000
_cell.length_c   1.000
_cell.angle_alpha   90.00
_cell.angle_beta   90.00
_cell.angle_gamma   90.00
#
_symmetry.space_group_name_H-M   'P 1'
#
loop_
_entity.id
_entity.type
_entity.pdbx_description
1 polymer ?
#
loop_
_entity_poly.entity_id
_entity_poly.type
_entity_poly.pdbx_seq_one_letter_code
_entity_poly.pdbx_strand_id
1 'polypeptide(L)'
;MLRARDTLSGPNIVERNHYRGGGLLVWAGIATNDRTDLYVFAVGSVTAVRYRDEILHPLVRPFIAIMGADAIFMDDNARPHRARLVQSYLESETIPQMA
;
A
#
# COMPACT_ATOMS: atom_id res chain seq x y z
N MET A 1 -20.13 -13.42 47.39
CA MET A 1 -20.45 -14.16 46.16
C MET A 1 -19.50 -13.66 45.07
N LEU A 2 -18.52 -14.47 44.68
CA LEU A 2 -17.46 -14.11 43.72
C LEU A 2 -18.06 -13.84 42.33
N ARG A 3 -17.69 -12.73 41.68
CA ARG A 3 -17.66 -12.67 40.22
C ARG A 3 -16.23 -12.90 39.75
N ALA A 4 -16.06 -13.98 38.99
CA ALA A 4 -14.81 -14.30 38.31
C ALA A 4 -14.43 -13.13 37.40
N ARG A 5 -13.17 -12.71 37.51
CA ARG A 5 -12.53 -11.84 36.53
C ARG A 5 -12.17 -12.72 35.35
N ASP A 6 -12.92 -12.62 34.26
CA ASP A 6 -12.51 -13.21 32.99
C ASP A 6 -11.14 -12.62 32.63
N THR A 7 -10.13 -13.45 32.78
CA THR A 7 -8.76 -13.10 32.47
C THR A 7 -8.68 -13.15 30.95
N LEU A 8 -8.71 -11.99 30.30
CA LEU A 8 -8.42 -11.91 28.87
C LEU A 8 -7.07 -12.62 28.64
N SER A 9 -7.13 -13.75 27.94
CA SER A 9 -5.94 -14.45 27.47
C SER A 9 -5.07 -13.41 26.76
N GLY A 10 -3.83 -13.25 27.24
CA GLY A 10 -2.91 -12.25 26.71
C GLY A 10 -2.77 -12.36 25.19
N PRO A 11 -2.37 -11.28 24.50
CA PRO A 11 -2.20 -11.33 23.04
C PRO A 11 -1.25 -12.48 22.65
N ASN A 12 -1.72 -13.39 21.81
CA ASN A 12 -0.94 -14.51 21.25
C ASN A 12 0.11 -14.05 20.20
N ILE A 13 0.33 -12.74 20.07
CA ILE A 13 1.26 -12.13 19.12
C ILE A 13 2.53 -11.77 19.88
N VAL A 14 3.60 -12.51 19.61
CA VAL A 14 4.94 -12.23 20.12
C VAL A 14 5.73 -11.50 19.04
N GLU A 15 6.15 -10.27 19.33
CA GLU A 15 7.06 -9.52 18.46
C GLU A 15 8.41 -10.27 18.38
N ARG A 16 8.71 -10.82 17.21
CA ARG A 16 10.04 -11.35 16.90
C ARG A 16 10.78 -10.33 16.04
N ASN A 17 11.87 -9.79 16.59
CA ASN A 17 12.72 -8.83 15.92
C ASN A 17 13.49 -9.43 14.73
N HIS A 18 13.92 -8.52 13.85
CA HIS A 18 14.52 -8.69 12.53
C HIS A 18 15.67 -9.73 12.45
N TYR A 19 15.60 -10.63 11.46
CA TYR A 19 16.78 -11.37 11.00
C TYR A 19 17.73 -10.36 10.34
N ARG A 20 19.02 -10.34 10.73
CA ARG A 20 20.06 -9.39 10.25
C ARG A 20 20.37 -9.44 8.74
N GLY A 21 19.53 -10.09 7.93
CA GLY A 21 19.64 -10.12 6.46
C GLY A 21 19.02 -8.90 5.79
N GLY A 22 19.39 -8.66 4.53
CA GLY A 22 18.77 -7.63 3.69
C GLY A 22 17.31 -7.97 3.35
N GLY A 23 16.46 -6.94 3.28
CA GLY A 23 15.06 -7.06 2.87
C GLY A 23 14.85 -6.60 1.43
N LEU A 24 13.86 -7.19 0.75
CA LEU A 24 13.38 -6.74 -0.56
C LEU A 24 12.10 -5.93 -0.36
N LEU A 25 11.99 -4.80 -1.06
CA LEU A 25 10.78 -4.01 -1.09
C LEU A 25 10.08 -4.22 -2.42
N VAL A 26 8.80 -4.57 -2.36
CA VAL A 26 7.99 -4.89 -3.53
C VAL A 26 6.65 -4.15 -3.48
N TRP A 27 6.02 -3.97 -4.65
CA TRP A 27 4.69 -3.41 -4.77
C TRP A 27 3.86 -4.23 -5.77
N ALA A 28 2.59 -4.44 -5.47
CA ALA A 28 1.61 -5.02 -6.38
C ALA A 28 0.21 -4.50 -6.07
N GLY A 29 -0.61 -4.33 -7.10
CA GLY A 29 -2.03 -4.07 -7.00
C GLY A 29 -2.85 -5.31 -7.40
N ILE A 30 -3.98 -5.52 -6.75
CA ILE A 30 -4.93 -6.59 -7.07
C ILE A 30 -6.34 -6.01 -7.20
N ALA A 31 -7.14 -6.62 -8.06
CA ALA A 31 -8.57 -6.42 -8.22
C ALA A 31 -9.28 -7.79 -8.25
N THR A 32 -10.61 -7.81 -8.24
CA THR A 32 -11.41 -9.05 -8.18
C THR A 32 -11.01 -10.08 -9.25
N ASN A 33 -10.75 -9.61 -10.48
CA ASN A 33 -10.47 -10.48 -11.63
C ASN A 33 -9.11 -10.22 -12.28
N ASP A 34 -8.30 -9.30 -11.74
CA ASP A 34 -7.06 -8.86 -12.38
C ASP A 34 -6.00 -8.43 -11.35
N ARG A 35 -4.75 -8.27 -11.79
CA ARG A 35 -3.62 -7.81 -10.97
C ARG A 35 -2.59 -7.08 -11.81
N THR A 36 -1.85 -6.18 -11.18
CA THR A 36 -0.62 -5.66 -11.78
C THR A 36 0.50 -6.69 -11.68
N ASP A 37 1.55 -6.51 -12.48
CA ASP A 37 2.81 -7.19 -12.24
C ASP A 37 3.42 -6.78 -10.87
N LEU A 38 4.23 -7.68 -10.31
CA LEU A 38 4.97 -7.40 -9.07
C LEU A 38 6.17 -6.51 -9.40
N TYR A 39 6.17 -5.29 -8.87
CA TYR A 39 7.29 -4.38 -8.98
C TYR A 39 8.26 -4.60 -7.84
N VAL A 40 9.55 -4.70 -8.15
CA VAL A 40 10.62 -4.85 -7.17
C VAL A 40 11.44 -3.58 -7.16
N PHE A 41 11.45 -2.87 -6.03
CA PHE A 41 12.29 -1.69 -5.90
C PHE A 41 13.76 -2.09 -5.83
N ALA A 42 14.59 -1.43 -6.65
CA ALA A 42 16.02 -1.41 -6.41
C ALA A 42 16.29 -0.81 -5.01
N VAL A 43 17.34 -1.33 -4.35
CA VAL A 43 17.78 -1.03 -2.97
C VAL A 43 17.45 0.41 -2.56
N GLY A 44 16.90 0.57 -1.35
CA GLY A 44 16.58 1.87 -0.77
C GLY A 44 15.15 1.95 -0.25
N SER A 45 14.72 3.16 0.10
CA SER A 45 13.36 3.43 0.56
C SER A 45 12.46 3.95 -0.56
N VAL A 46 11.14 3.83 -0.35
CA VAL A 46 10.14 4.46 -1.21
C VAL A 46 9.91 5.89 -0.72
N THR A 47 10.20 6.85 -1.60
CA THR A 47 9.87 8.27 -1.40
C THR A 47 8.61 8.61 -2.19
N ALA A 48 7.98 9.74 -1.91
CA ALA A 48 6.80 10.18 -2.67
C ALA A 48 7.08 10.31 -4.18
N VAL A 49 8.29 10.77 -4.55
CA VAL A 49 8.73 10.89 -5.95
C VAL A 49 8.84 9.50 -6.59
N ARG A 50 9.54 8.56 -5.92
CA ARG A 50 9.64 7.18 -6.41
C ARG A 50 8.28 6.51 -6.52
N TYR A 51 7.40 6.73 -5.56
CA TYR A 51 6.05 6.18 -5.60
C TYR A 51 5.26 6.69 -6.81
N ARG A 52 5.31 8.00 -7.10
CA ARG A 52 4.69 8.57 -8.30
C ARG A 52 5.29 7.97 -9.58
N ASP A 53 6.62 8.00 -9.71
CA ASP A 53 7.32 7.73 -10.97
C ASP A 53 7.47 6.24 -11.27
N GLU A 54 7.67 5.41 -10.24
CA GLU A 54 7.89 3.97 -10.38
C GLU A 54 6.61 3.15 -10.21
N ILE A 55 5.60 3.66 -9.50
CA ILE A 55 4.36 2.92 -9.20
C ILE A 55 3.13 3.56 -9.84
N LEU A 56 2.80 4.79 -9.46
CA LEU A 56 1.50 5.36 -9.84
C LEU A 56 1.40 5.59 -11.35
N HIS A 57 2.44 6.15 -11.95
CA HIS A 57 2.45 6.49 -13.37
C HIS A 57 2.52 5.27 -14.30
N PRO A 58 3.45 4.32 -14.09
CA PRO A 58 3.59 3.18 -15.00
C PRO A 58 2.65 2.01 -14.69
N LEU A 59 2.18 1.85 -13.44
CA LEU A 59 1.40 0.66 -13.05
C LEU A 59 -0.05 1.02 -12.72
N VAL A 60 -0.28 1.94 -11.78
CA VAL A 60 -1.64 2.22 -11.28
C VAL A 60 -2.51 2.90 -12.32
N ARG A 61 -2.02 3.98 -12.94
CA ARG A 61 -2.79 4.74 -13.93
C ARG A 61 -3.31 3.87 -15.09
N PRO A 62 -2.47 3.10 -15.82
CA PRO A 62 -2.98 2.26 -16.90
C PRO A 62 -3.90 1.16 -16.39
N PHE A 63 -3.63 0.60 -15.20
CA PHE A 63 -4.50 -0.44 -14.61
C PHE A 63 -5.90 0.10 -14.31
N ILE A 64 -5.99 1.28 -13.68
CA ILE A 64 -7.28 1.95 -13.43
C ILE A 64 -7.99 2.30 -14.75
N ALA A 65 -7.26 2.76 -15.77
CA ALA A 65 -7.84 3.04 -17.08
C ALA A 65 -8.44 1.80 -17.76
N ILE A 66 -7.84 0.62 -17.55
CA ILE A 66 -8.38 -0.66 -18.04
C ILE A 66 -9.61 -1.10 -17.23
N MET A 67 -9.57 -0.93 -15.90
CA MET A 67 -10.66 -1.31 -15.00
C MET A 67 -11.93 -0.46 -15.23
N GLY A 68 -11.77 0.78 -15.67
CA GLY A 68 -12.87 1.68 -16.04
C GLY A 68 -13.24 2.69 -14.95
N ALA A 69 -14.27 3.50 -15.23
CA ALA A 69 -14.60 4.69 -14.45
C ALA A 69 -15.04 4.43 -13.00
N ASP A 70 -15.50 3.21 -12.69
CA ASP A 70 -15.94 2.82 -11.34
C ASP A 70 -14.79 2.29 -10.47
N ALA A 71 -13.56 2.23 -11.01
CA ALA A 71 -12.41 1.74 -10.28
C ALA A 71 -11.93 2.77 -9.24
N ILE A 72 -11.72 2.29 -8.01
CA ILE A 72 -11.18 3.09 -6.91
C ILE A 72 -9.83 2.52 -6.51
N PHE A 73 -8.80 3.36 -6.54
CA PHE A 73 -7.47 3.02 -6.08
C PHE A 73 -7.42 3.02 -4.54
N MET A 74 -6.82 1.98 -3.97
CA MET A 74 -6.70 1.81 -2.52
C MET A 74 -5.25 1.52 -2.16
N ASP A 75 -4.72 2.26 -1.20
CA ASP A 75 -3.41 2.07 -0.59
C ASP A 75 -3.45 2.37 0.92
N ASP A 76 -2.35 2.13 1.62
CA ASP A 76 -2.24 2.44 3.04
C ASP A 76 -1.94 3.94 3.29
N ASN A 77 -1.86 4.30 4.56
CA ASN A 77 -1.57 5.67 5.00
C ASN A 77 -0.06 5.95 5.17
N ALA A 78 0.83 5.21 4.49
CA ALA A 78 2.26 5.49 4.55
C ALA A 78 2.58 6.91 4.07
N ARG A 79 3.59 7.55 4.69
CA ARG A 79 3.95 8.95 4.42
C ARG A 79 4.18 9.26 2.93
N PRO A 80 4.87 8.40 2.14
CA PRO A 80 5.02 8.63 0.70
C PRO A 80 3.68 8.68 -0.05
N HIS A 81 2.74 7.79 0.29
CA HIS A 81 1.43 7.67 -0.36
C HIS A 81 0.53 8.88 -0.07
N ARG A 82 0.65 9.42 1.14
CA ARG A 82 -0.15 10.57 1.59
C ARG A 82 0.57 11.91 1.42
N ALA A 83 1.72 11.94 0.75
CA ALA A 83 2.44 13.18 0.47
C ALA A 83 1.65 14.06 -0.52
N ARG A 84 1.76 15.40 -0.39
CA ARG A 84 1.09 16.36 -1.28
C ARG A 84 1.38 16.09 -2.76
N LEU A 85 2.61 15.71 -3.09
CA LEU A 85 3.00 15.38 -4.47
C LEU A 85 2.20 14.21 -5.05
N VAL A 86 1.90 13.20 -4.23
CA VAL A 86 1.11 12.04 -4.65
C VAL A 86 -0.37 12.40 -4.76
N GLN A 87 -0.91 13.14 -3.78
CA GLN A 87 -2.31 13.59 -3.83
C GLN A 87 -2.58 14.44 -5.09
N SER A 88 -1.74 15.45 -5.34
CA SER A 88 -1.88 16.30 -6.54
C SER A 88 -1.74 15.51 -7.84
N TYR A 89 -0.91 14.46 -7.87
CA TYR A 89 -0.78 13.60 -9.03
C TYR A 89 -2.06 12.79 -9.28
N LEU A 90 -2.59 12.14 -8.24
CA LEU A 90 -3.83 11.36 -8.34
C LEU A 90 -5.01 12.23 -8.78
N GLU A 91 -5.12 13.44 -8.23
CA GLU A 91 -6.10 14.44 -8.66
C GLU A 91 -5.93 14.81 -10.14
N SER A 92 -4.70 15.12 -10.59
CA SER A 92 -4.45 15.54 -11.97
C SER A 92 -4.71 14.44 -13.00
N GLU A 93 -4.45 13.18 -12.64
CA GLU A 93 -4.69 12.03 -13.51
C GLU A 93 -6.12 11.49 -13.35
N THR A 94 -6.96 12.16 -12.54
CA THR A 94 -8.35 11.77 -12.24
C THR A 94 -8.45 10.31 -11.75
N ILE A 95 -7.50 9.90 -10.90
CA ILE A 95 -7.49 8.56 -10.29
C ILE A 95 -8.25 8.67 -8.96
N PRO A 96 -9.45 8.06 -8.83
CA PRO A 96 -10.19 8.08 -7.58
C PRO A 96 -9.40 7.30 -6.52
N GLN A 97 -9.10 7.91 -5.38
CA GLN A 97 -8.43 7.26 -4.26
C GLN A 97 -9.38 7.11 -3.07
N MET A 98 -9.34 5.95 -2.41
CA MET A 98 -9.99 5.77 -1.12
C MET A 98 -9.21 6.50 -0.03
N ALA A 99 -9.86 7.52 0.55
CA ALA A 99 -9.31 8.36 1.62
C ALA A 99 -9.15 7.57 2.93
#